data_AF-A0A7S3TUM3-F1
#
_entry.id   AF-A0A7S3TUM3-F1
#
_cell.length_a   1.000
_cell.length_b   1.000
_cell.length_c   1.000
_cell.angle_alpha   90.00
_cell.angle_beta   90.00
_cell.angle_gamma   90.00
#
_symmetry.space_group_name_H-M   'P 1'
#
loop_
_entity.id
_entity.type
_entity.pdbx_description
1 polymer ?
#
loop_
_entity_poly.entity_id
_entity_poly.type
_entity_poly.pdbx_seq_one_letter_code
_entity_poly.pdbx_strand_id
1 'polypeptide(L)'
;SDLGRFFMRSIRWLCAATLCFSAAAGEAALRPPLLRAVAPALTRDGTLAAPASVPLWRLRGGDAAAAPNLGWLSLIPPVVALSASVALRQVVLALLLGVWSGALLVHRGNGLLAAARTFDSYFVDALAEREHAGVVLFTLLLGGTIGLVQKAGGGLALAALLRRFMTSARSGLGACGALCSLIFFDDYSSVLIVGTSMREAIAALGVPSERLALLVHTMGVVLASVSPVSSWAGLQIGYVGALLKQIGAVDDPFLAAVSSVRYRFFPLFALAALPLSILLQKDLGPLGRPEFKPRQPRSSPRRTAERRAQGQGEGRAE
;
A
#
# COMPACT_ATOMS: atom_id res chain seq x y z
N SER A 1 2.32 -15.62 16.74
CA SER A 1 3.81 -15.56 16.62
C SER A 1 4.34 -16.06 15.28
N ASP A 2 3.52 -16.41 14.28
CA ASP A 2 4.00 -16.74 12.92
C ASP A 2 3.86 -15.62 11.87
N LEU A 3 2.92 -14.68 12.06
CA LEU A 3 2.69 -13.57 11.13
C LEU A 3 3.88 -12.59 11.09
N GLY A 4 4.51 -12.33 12.24
CA GLY A 4 5.71 -11.49 12.32
C GLY A 4 6.96 -12.13 11.69
N ARG A 5 7.09 -13.46 11.81
CA ARG A 5 8.17 -14.23 11.16
C ARG A 5 7.99 -14.30 9.64
N PHE A 6 6.74 -14.36 9.17
CA PHE A 6 6.40 -14.25 7.74
C PHE A 6 6.76 -12.86 7.20
N PHE A 7 6.39 -11.79 7.91
CA PHE A 7 6.68 -10.41 7.48
C PHE A 7 8.20 -10.13 7.40
N MET A 8 8.98 -10.55 8.41
CA MET A 8 10.45 -10.40 8.38
C MET A 8 11.14 -11.24 7.30
N ARG A 9 10.60 -12.42 6.96
CA ARG A 9 11.16 -13.27 5.89
C ARG A 9 10.85 -12.72 4.50
N SER A 10 9.66 -12.16 4.29
CA SER A 10 9.29 -11.49 3.05
C SER A 10 10.12 -10.24 2.80
N ILE A 11 10.42 -9.45 3.84
CA ILE A 11 11.33 -8.28 3.76
C ILE A 11 12.76 -8.72 3.37
N ARG A 12 13.29 -9.79 3.97
CA ARG A 12 14.62 -10.32 3.60
C ARG A 12 14.69 -10.79 2.15
N TRP A 13 13.62 -11.42 1.65
CA TRP A 13 13.53 -11.85 0.25
C TRP A 13 13.43 -10.67 -0.72
N LEU A 14 12.65 -9.64 -0.37
CA LEU A 14 12.56 -8.38 -1.11
C LEU A 14 13.92 -7.68 -1.16
N CYS A 15 14.62 -7.53 -0.03
CA CYS A 15 15.97 -6.94 -0.01
C CYS A 15 16.98 -7.73 -0.84
N ALA A 16 16.96 -9.07 -0.79
CA ALA A 16 17.87 -9.92 -1.57
C ALA A 16 17.59 -9.81 -3.08
N ALA A 17 16.32 -9.77 -3.50
CA ALA A 17 15.93 -9.58 -4.90
C ALA A 17 16.29 -8.18 -5.43
N THR A 18 16.13 -7.14 -4.61
CA THR A 18 16.53 -5.77 -4.97
C THR A 18 18.05 -5.61 -5.04
N LEU A 19 18.82 -6.26 -4.16
CA LEU A 19 20.28 -6.24 -4.17
C LEU A 19 20.88 -7.03 -5.35
N CYS A 20 20.36 -8.21 -5.67
CA CYS A 20 20.79 -9.00 -6.83
C CYS A 20 20.52 -8.28 -8.15
N PHE A 21 19.42 -7.52 -8.26
CA PHE A 21 19.11 -6.80 -9.49
C PHE A 21 19.80 -5.44 -9.59
N SER A 22 20.08 -4.76 -8.47
CA SER A 22 20.95 -3.57 -8.47
C SER A 22 22.36 -3.89 -8.97
N ALA A 23 22.82 -5.14 -8.82
CA ALA A 23 24.09 -5.61 -9.38
C ALA A 23 24.00 -5.93 -10.89
N ALA A 24 22.81 -6.26 -11.42
CA ALA A 24 22.61 -6.62 -12.83
C ALA A 24 22.17 -5.44 -13.72
N ALA A 25 21.50 -4.43 -13.16
CA ALA A 25 20.98 -3.27 -13.90
C ALA A 25 21.98 -2.10 -14.00
N GLY A 26 23.19 -2.25 -13.45
CA GLY A 26 24.21 -1.20 -13.36
C GLY A 26 24.81 -0.73 -14.68
N GLU A 27 24.68 -1.47 -15.78
CA GLU A 27 25.39 -1.14 -17.04
C GLU A 27 24.51 -0.66 -18.21
N ALA A 28 23.19 -0.90 -18.23
CA ALA A 28 22.44 -0.79 -19.50
C ALA A 28 21.41 0.37 -19.60
N ALA A 29 21.08 1.11 -18.53
CA ALA A 29 19.93 2.04 -18.53
C ALA A 29 20.27 3.53 -18.33
N LEU A 30 21.54 3.90 -18.30
CA LEU A 30 22.00 5.25 -17.92
C LEU A 30 22.01 6.29 -19.06
N ARG A 31 21.04 6.24 -19.97
CA ARG A 31 20.81 7.33 -20.94
C ARG A 31 19.33 7.70 -21.06
N PRO A 32 18.81 8.53 -20.14
CA PRO A 32 17.52 9.19 -20.36
C PRO A 32 17.65 10.47 -21.20
N PRO A 33 16.59 10.87 -21.92
CA PRO A 33 16.49 12.15 -22.64
C PRO A 33 16.43 13.40 -21.72
N LEU A 34 16.57 13.25 -20.40
CA LEU A 34 16.69 14.37 -19.44
C LEU A 34 17.97 15.20 -19.65
N LEU A 35 18.99 14.65 -20.33
CA LEU A 35 20.20 15.39 -20.70
C LEU A 35 19.96 16.51 -21.73
N ARG A 36 18.84 16.48 -22.48
CA ARG A 36 18.53 17.55 -23.47
C ARG A 36 17.84 18.77 -22.87
N ALA A 37 17.21 18.65 -21.69
CA ALA A 37 16.69 19.81 -20.97
C ALA A 37 17.80 20.62 -20.28
N VAL A 38 19.03 20.09 -20.25
CA VAL A 38 20.25 20.72 -19.70
C VAL A 38 21.27 20.95 -20.82
N ALA A 39 20.81 21.30 -22.03
CA ALA A 39 21.70 21.76 -23.09
C ALA A 39 22.03 23.26 -22.85
N PRO A 40 23.30 23.65 -22.69
CA PRO A 40 23.66 25.02 -22.36
C PRO A 40 23.41 25.94 -23.55
N ALA A 41 22.90 27.14 -23.27
CA ALA A 41 23.02 28.27 -24.19
C ALA A 41 24.52 28.54 -24.42
N LEU A 42 24.97 28.40 -25.67
CA LEU A 42 26.34 28.66 -26.08
C LEU A 42 26.67 30.15 -25.88
N THR A 43 27.54 30.46 -24.92
CA THR A 43 28.21 31.77 -24.87
C THR A 43 29.31 31.84 -25.93
N ARG A 44 29.50 33.05 -26.50
CA ARG A 44 30.25 33.34 -27.74
C ARG A 44 31.75 33.00 -27.72
N ASP A 45 32.30 32.56 -26.59
CA ASP A 45 33.74 32.39 -26.37
C ASP A 45 34.20 30.92 -26.26
N GLY A 46 33.39 29.95 -26.68
CA GLY A 46 33.84 28.56 -26.91
C GLY A 46 34.29 27.77 -25.67
N THR A 47 34.15 28.31 -24.46
CA THR A 47 34.42 27.59 -23.22
C THR A 47 33.16 26.88 -22.74
N LEU A 48 33.25 25.55 -22.60
CA LEU A 48 32.19 24.72 -22.03
C LEU A 48 32.01 25.10 -20.56
N ALA A 49 30.99 25.90 -20.25
CA ALA A 49 30.52 26.05 -18.87
C ALA A 49 29.99 24.69 -18.42
N ALA A 50 30.84 23.92 -17.75
CA ALA A 50 30.46 22.66 -17.11
C ALA A 50 29.26 22.95 -16.20
N PRO A 51 28.11 22.24 -16.35
CA PRO A 51 27.03 22.40 -15.40
C PRO A 51 27.59 22.00 -14.05
N ALA A 52 27.55 22.93 -13.10
CA ALA A 52 27.82 22.64 -11.71
C ALA A 52 26.98 21.42 -11.35
N SER A 53 27.62 20.27 -11.20
CA SER A 53 26.99 19.09 -10.62
C SER A 53 26.48 19.56 -9.27
N VAL A 54 25.17 19.81 -9.17
CA VAL A 54 24.54 20.15 -7.90
C VAL A 54 24.83 18.95 -7.03
N PRO A 55 25.71 19.05 -6.03
CA PRO A 55 26.12 17.87 -5.30
C PRO A 55 24.89 17.27 -4.64
N LEU A 56 24.79 15.94 -4.56
CA LEU A 56 23.67 15.25 -3.89
C LEU A 56 23.41 15.77 -2.46
N TRP A 57 24.42 16.37 -1.82
CA TRP A 57 24.29 17.04 -0.52
C TRP A 57 23.66 18.45 -0.56
N ARG A 58 23.57 19.13 -1.71
CA ARG A 58 22.78 20.37 -1.86
C ARG A 58 21.28 20.11 -1.98
N LEU A 59 20.87 18.94 -2.51
CA LEU A 59 19.48 18.45 -2.41
C LEU A 59 19.13 18.07 -0.96
N ARG A 60 20.14 17.85 -0.12
CA ARG A 60 20.02 17.75 1.33
C ARG A 60 20.08 19.16 1.94
N GLY A 61 19.06 19.96 1.65
CA GLY A 61 18.74 21.23 2.32
C GLY A 61 19.93 22.07 2.76
N GLY A 62 20.57 22.75 1.82
CA GLY A 62 21.41 23.90 2.16
C GLY A 62 20.56 25.03 2.72
N ASP A 63 20.93 25.51 3.90
CA ASP A 63 20.56 26.80 4.51
C ASP A 63 19.19 26.94 5.20
N ALA A 64 18.67 25.87 5.80
CA ALA A 64 17.70 26.03 6.89
C ALA A 64 18.44 26.16 8.23
N ALA A 65 18.64 27.41 8.67
CA ALA A 65 19.02 27.69 10.04
C ALA A 65 18.14 26.88 11.03
N ALA A 66 18.82 26.10 11.89
CA ALA A 66 18.27 25.45 13.09
C ALA A 66 17.41 24.17 12.96
N ALA A 67 17.58 23.32 11.94
CA ALA A 67 17.15 21.92 12.05
C ALA A 67 18.35 21.03 12.42
N PRO A 68 18.35 20.30 13.56
CA PRO A 68 19.41 19.36 13.86
C PRO A 68 19.47 18.31 12.75
N ASN A 69 20.68 17.95 12.31
CA ASN A 69 20.91 16.85 11.37
C ASN A 69 20.48 15.52 12.00
N LEU A 70 19.17 15.25 11.96
CA LEU A 70 18.53 14.13 12.64
C LEU A 70 18.89 12.77 12.03
N GLY A 71 19.69 12.71 10.96
CA GLY A 71 20.31 11.49 10.43
C GLY A 71 19.45 10.23 10.61
N TRP A 72 19.98 9.26 11.37
CA TRP A 72 19.29 8.02 11.73
C TRP A 72 18.22 8.20 12.83
N LEU A 73 18.28 9.26 13.63
CA LEU A 73 17.26 9.58 14.65
C LEU A 73 15.90 9.87 14.02
N SER A 74 15.85 10.32 12.75
CA SER A 74 14.59 10.51 12.01
C SER A 74 13.78 9.21 11.80
N LEU A 75 14.41 8.03 11.98
CA LEU A 75 13.74 6.73 11.95
C LEU A 75 13.07 6.36 13.28
N ILE A 76 13.35 7.08 14.37
CA ILE A 76 12.75 6.78 15.68
C ILE A 76 11.22 6.86 15.62
N PRO A 77 10.59 7.94 15.08
CA PRO A 77 9.14 8.02 15.03
C PRO A 77 8.44 6.85 14.32
N PRO A 78 8.83 6.45 13.09
CA PRO A 78 8.20 5.30 12.43
C PRO A 78 8.50 3.97 13.14
N VAL A 79 9.68 3.80 13.75
CA VAL A 79 10.02 2.58 14.49
C VAL A 79 9.23 2.47 15.80
N VAL A 80 9.09 3.58 16.53
CA VAL A 80 8.25 3.65 17.74
C VAL A 80 6.79 3.38 17.37
N ALA A 81 6.26 4.01 16.32
CA ALA A 81 4.91 3.75 15.86
C ALA A 81 4.70 2.27 15.49
N LEU A 82 5.63 1.68 14.72
CA LEU A 82 5.52 0.28 14.30
C LEU A 82 5.60 -0.68 15.48
N SER A 83 6.58 -0.50 16.36
CA SER A 83 6.78 -1.35 17.54
C SER A 83 5.62 -1.25 18.53
N ALA A 84 5.14 -0.03 18.80
CA ALA A 84 3.98 0.22 19.65
C ALA A 84 2.71 -0.39 19.05
N SER A 85 2.53 -0.33 17.72
CA SER A 85 1.36 -0.94 17.05
C SER A 85 1.32 -2.45 17.27
N VAL A 86 2.48 -3.11 17.18
CA VAL A 86 2.58 -4.57 17.42
C VAL A 86 2.40 -4.91 18.90
N ALA A 87 2.96 -4.11 19.81
CA ALA A 87 2.91 -4.36 21.25
C ALA A 87 1.52 -4.08 21.86
N LEU A 88 0.96 -2.91 21.57
CA LEU A 88 -0.32 -2.44 22.11
C LEU A 88 -1.51 -3.04 21.36
N ARG A 89 -1.30 -3.52 20.11
CA ARG A 89 -2.37 -3.97 19.20
C ARG A 89 -3.44 -2.89 18.98
N GLN A 90 -3.05 -1.62 19.13
CA GLN A 90 -3.89 -0.43 19.03
C GLN A 90 -3.19 0.61 18.13
N VAL A 91 -3.65 0.69 16.88
CA VAL A 91 -3.01 1.53 15.85
C VAL A 91 -3.07 3.01 16.21
N VAL A 92 -4.21 3.49 16.73
CA VAL A 92 -4.40 4.91 17.08
C VAL A 92 -3.40 5.36 18.14
N LEU A 93 -3.24 4.58 19.22
CA LEU A 93 -2.27 4.89 20.28
C LEU A 93 -0.83 4.78 19.78
N ALA A 94 -0.55 3.82 18.89
CA ALA A 94 0.77 3.68 18.30
C ALA A 94 1.15 4.87 17.41
N LEU A 95 0.21 5.39 16.61
CA LEU A 95 0.42 6.61 15.82
C LEU A 95 0.63 7.82 16.72
N LEU A 96 -0.14 7.96 17.80
CA LEU A 96 0.04 9.02 18.79
C LEU A 96 1.44 8.99 19.41
N LEU A 97 1.91 7.80 19.82
CA LEU A 97 3.27 7.61 20.34
C LEU A 97 4.34 7.91 19.29
N GLY A 98 4.09 7.59 18.03
CA GLY A 98 4.94 7.96 16.89
C GLY A 98 5.08 9.48 16.77
N VAL A 99 3.96 10.22 16.70
CA VAL A 99 3.97 11.69 16.62
C VAL A 99 4.62 12.30 17.86
N TRP A 100 4.29 11.81 19.05
CA TRP A 100 4.91 12.27 20.30
C TRP A 100 6.43 12.06 20.30
N SER A 101 6.91 10.91 19.81
CA SER A 101 8.35 10.66 19.69
C SER A 101 9.03 11.57 18.66
N GLY A 102 8.32 11.97 17.58
CA GLY A 102 8.78 13.00 16.65
C GLY A 102 8.87 14.38 17.32
N ALA A 103 7.84 14.78 18.06
CA ALA A 103 7.82 16.02 18.83
C ALA A 103 8.94 16.03 19.89
N LEU A 104 9.24 14.88 20.50
CA LEU A 104 10.33 14.73 21.47
C LEU A 104 11.69 15.04 20.86
N LEU A 105 11.93 14.61 19.61
CA LEU A 105 13.15 14.90 18.87
C LEU A 105 13.27 16.39 18.54
N VAL A 106 12.18 17.03 18.13
CA VAL A 106 12.16 18.46 17.81
C VAL A 106 12.42 19.32 19.05
N HIS A 107 11.84 18.94 20.20
CA HIS A 107 11.95 19.68 21.46
C HIS A 107 13.08 19.20 22.38
N ARG A 108 14.15 18.62 21.81
CA ARG A 108 15.39 18.23 22.51
C ARG A 108 15.17 17.34 23.76
N GLY A 109 14.17 16.45 23.72
CA GLY A 109 13.93 15.48 24.80
C GLY A 109 13.02 15.97 25.93
N ASN A 110 12.44 17.17 25.85
CA ASN A 110 11.47 17.62 26.86
C ASN A 110 10.11 16.93 26.65
N GLY A 111 9.85 15.87 27.42
CA GLY A 111 8.66 15.03 27.28
C GLY A 111 7.33 15.75 27.53
N LEU A 112 7.27 16.64 28.52
CA LEU A 112 6.04 17.37 28.85
C LEU A 112 5.73 18.44 27.79
N LEU A 113 6.75 19.17 27.34
CA LEU A 113 6.60 20.14 26.25
C LEU A 113 6.23 19.44 24.94
N ALA A 114 6.86 18.31 24.63
CA ALA A 114 6.55 17.52 23.43
C ALA A 114 5.11 16.99 23.45
N ALA A 115 4.62 16.53 24.61
CA ALA A 115 3.23 16.11 24.76
C ALA A 115 2.26 17.28 24.54
N ALA A 116 2.51 18.43 25.18
CA ALA A 116 1.69 19.63 25.00
C ALA A 116 1.65 20.06 23.52
N ARG A 117 2.81 20.12 22.86
CA ARG A 117 2.93 20.53 21.44
C ARG A 117 2.33 19.53 20.47
N THR A 118 2.30 18.24 20.82
CA THR A 118 1.61 17.20 20.05
C THR A 118 0.12 17.51 19.93
N PHE A 119 -0.55 17.89 21.02
CA PHE A 119 -1.97 18.17 21.00
C PHE A 119 -2.33 19.60 20.56
N ASP A 120 -1.53 20.60 20.95
CA ASP A 120 -1.84 22.02 20.73
C ASP A 120 -1.45 22.51 19.33
N SER A 121 -0.28 22.10 18.81
CA SER A 121 0.20 22.56 17.50
C SER A 121 0.08 21.44 16.47
N TYR A 122 0.82 20.35 16.61
CA TYR A 122 0.94 19.35 15.54
C TYR A 122 -0.41 18.73 15.14
N PHE A 123 -1.29 18.44 16.10
CA PHE A 123 -2.61 17.89 15.79
C PHE A 123 -3.56 18.92 15.18
N VAL A 124 -3.55 20.15 15.70
CA VAL A 124 -4.42 21.24 15.22
C VAL A 124 -4.00 21.69 13.83
N ASP A 125 -2.70 21.94 13.62
CA ASP A 125 -2.14 22.38 12.35
C ASP A 125 -2.40 21.33 11.25
N ALA A 126 -2.21 20.04 11.56
CA ALA A 126 -2.49 18.95 10.62
C ALA A 126 -3.97 18.84 10.25
N LEU A 127 -4.90 19.15 11.16
CA LEU A 127 -6.34 19.14 10.88
C LEU A 127 -6.82 20.41 10.19
N ALA A 128 -6.18 21.55 10.44
CA ALA A 128 -6.51 22.84 9.84
C ALA A 128 -6.03 22.94 8.38
N GLU A 129 -5.03 22.15 8.00
CA GLU A 129 -4.52 22.09 6.63
C GLU A 129 -5.59 21.54 5.66
N ARG A 130 -5.96 22.35 4.65
CA ARG A 130 -7.07 22.06 3.73
C ARG A 130 -6.88 20.74 2.98
N GLU A 131 -5.64 20.44 2.58
CA GLU A 131 -5.30 19.21 1.87
C GLU A 131 -5.50 17.97 2.76
N HIS A 132 -5.06 18.03 4.02
CA HIS A 132 -5.22 16.94 4.97
C HIS A 132 -6.68 16.73 5.37
N ALA A 133 -7.42 17.81 5.64
CA ALA A 133 -8.86 17.75 5.92
C ALA A 133 -9.65 17.12 4.77
N GLY A 134 -9.30 17.45 3.52
CA GLY A 134 -9.89 16.85 2.32
C GLY A 134 -9.72 15.33 2.27
N VAL A 135 -8.51 14.82 2.59
CA VAL A 135 -8.23 13.38 2.65
C VAL A 135 -9.05 12.69 3.75
N VAL A 136 -9.14 13.30 4.95
CA VAL A 136 -9.94 12.74 6.05
C VAL A 136 -11.42 12.65 5.68
N LEU A 137 -11.98 13.72 5.11
CA LEU A 137 -13.38 13.73 4.68
C LEU A 137 -13.64 12.69 3.59
N PHE A 138 -12.76 12.61 2.58
CA PHE A 138 -12.87 11.64 1.50
C PHE A 138 -12.85 10.20 2.01
N THR A 139 -11.88 9.86 2.88
CA THR A 139 -11.76 8.50 3.43
C THR A 139 -12.94 8.12 4.32
N LEU A 140 -13.49 9.06 5.09
CA LEU A 140 -14.68 8.83 5.92
C LEU A 140 -15.92 8.55 5.06
N LEU A 141 -16.15 9.37 4.03
CA LEU A 141 -17.27 9.20 3.10
C LEU A 141 -17.14 7.87 2.34
N LEU A 142 -15.95 7.58 1.79
CA LEU A 142 -15.70 6.36 1.05
C LEU A 142 -15.92 5.11 1.93
N GLY A 143 -15.36 5.10 3.14
CA GLY A 143 -15.54 4.02 4.11
C GLY A 143 -17.01 3.82 4.49
N GLY A 144 -17.76 4.92 4.70
CA GLY A 144 -19.20 4.88 4.97
C GLY A 144 -20.02 4.29 3.83
N THR A 145 -19.79 4.73 2.59
CA THR A 145 -20.47 4.21 1.40
C THR A 145 -20.18 2.72 1.20
N ILE A 146 -18.93 2.29 1.37
CA ILE A 146 -18.57 0.88 1.20
C ILE A 146 -19.21 0.02 2.30
N GLY A 147 -19.19 0.49 3.54
CA GLY A 147 -19.86 -0.17 4.65
C GLY A 147 -21.36 -0.36 4.39
N LEU A 148 -22.01 0.67 3.82
CA LEU A 148 -23.42 0.61 3.44
C LEU A 148 -23.67 -0.40 2.32
N VAL A 149 -22.86 -0.39 1.26
CA VAL A 149 -22.96 -1.34 0.13
C VAL A 149 -22.76 -2.79 0.61
N GLN A 150 -21.81 -3.01 1.50
CA GLN A 150 -21.56 -4.34 2.07
C GLN A 150 -22.74 -4.81 2.92
N LYS A 151 -23.31 -3.93 3.74
CA LYS A 151 -24.48 -4.25 4.57
C LYS A 151 -25.74 -4.48 3.72
N ALA A 152 -25.87 -3.79 2.58
CA ALA A 152 -26.95 -3.99 1.61
C ALA A 152 -26.85 -5.30 0.82
N GLY A 153 -25.79 -6.10 1.02
CA GLY A 153 -25.61 -7.38 0.33
C GLY A 153 -24.91 -7.26 -1.03
N GLY A 154 -24.28 -6.13 -1.34
CA GLY A 154 -23.54 -5.92 -2.60
C GLY A 154 -22.50 -7.00 -2.86
N GLY A 155 -21.86 -7.52 -1.80
CA GLY A 155 -20.89 -8.59 -1.95
C GLY A 155 -21.47 -9.94 -2.42
N LEU A 156 -22.66 -10.30 -1.94
CA LEU A 156 -23.34 -11.52 -2.39
C LEU A 156 -23.79 -11.41 -3.85
N ALA A 157 -24.28 -10.23 -4.25
CA ALA A 157 -24.64 -9.95 -5.64
C ALA A 157 -23.44 -10.05 -6.59
N LEU A 158 -22.29 -9.52 -6.16
CA LEU A 158 -21.05 -9.56 -6.94
C LEU A 158 -20.54 -11.00 -7.10
N ALA A 159 -20.62 -11.80 -6.04
CA ALA A 159 -20.26 -13.22 -6.09
C ALA A 159 -21.19 -14.01 -7.03
N ALA A 160 -22.49 -13.74 -6.99
CA ALA A 160 -23.46 -14.36 -7.88
C ALA A 160 -23.20 -14.02 -9.35
N LEU A 161 -22.89 -12.74 -9.65
CA LEU A 161 -22.59 -12.28 -11.01
C LEU A 161 -21.33 -12.96 -11.59
N LEU A 162 -20.30 -13.13 -10.77
CA LEU A 162 -19.03 -13.70 -11.19
C LEU A 162 -19.04 -15.24 -11.19
N ARG A 163 -19.97 -15.88 -10.48
CA ARG A 163 -20.06 -17.34 -10.35
C ARG A 163 -20.08 -18.07 -11.69
N ARG A 164 -20.71 -17.49 -12.73
CA ARG A 164 -20.72 -18.07 -14.10
C ARG A 164 -19.34 -18.21 -14.72
N PHE A 165 -18.38 -17.37 -14.34
CA PHE A 165 -17.00 -17.41 -14.80
C PHE A 165 -16.12 -18.28 -13.89
N MET A 166 -16.61 -18.70 -12.73
CA MET A 166 -15.84 -19.42 -11.70
C MET A 166 -15.94 -20.93 -11.88
N THR A 167 -15.42 -21.47 -12.98
CA THR A 167 -15.44 -22.91 -13.27
C THR A 167 -14.23 -23.67 -12.75
N SER A 168 -13.10 -22.98 -12.55
CA SER A 168 -11.83 -23.55 -12.08
C SER A 168 -11.10 -22.58 -11.16
N ALA A 169 -10.15 -23.07 -10.37
CA ALA A 169 -9.30 -22.24 -9.50
C ALA A 169 -8.60 -21.08 -10.26
N ARG A 170 -8.13 -21.35 -11.49
CA ARG A 170 -7.56 -20.33 -12.40
C ARG A 170 -8.56 -19.23 -12.72
N SER A 171 -9.73 -19.63 -13.21
CA SER A 171 -10.76 -18.69 -13.64
C SER A 171 -11.34 -17.90 -12.46
N GLY A 172 -11.50 -18.55 -11.30
CA GLY A 172 -11.95 -17.89 -10.08
C GLY A 172 -10.99 -16.83 -9.57
N LEU A 173 -9.70 -17.15 -9.47
CA LEU A 173 -8.67 -16.18 -9.10
C LEU A 173 -8.52 -15.08 -10.14
N GLY A 174 -8.62 -15.41 -11.43
CA GLY A 174 -8.64 -14.43 -12.52
C GLY A 174 -9.82 -13.45 -12.40
N ALA A 175 -11.03 -13.95 -12.11
CA ALA A 175 -12.21 -13.13 -11.88
C ALA A 175 -12.04 -12.20 -10.65
N CYS A 176 -11.45 -12.71 -9.57
CA CYS A 176 -11.13 -11.88 -8.38
C CYS A 176 -10.10 -10.80 -8.71
N GLY A 177 -9.06 -11.15 -9.47
CA GLY A 177 -8.05 -10.21 -9.92
C GLY A 177 -8.64 -9.13 -10.82
N ALA A 178 -9.48 -9.49 -11.77
CA ALA A 178 -10.19 -8.55 -12.64
C ALA A 178 -11.12 -7.62 -11.86
N LEU A 179 -11.80 -8.15 -10.83
CA LEU A 179 -12.62 -7.33 -9.95
C LEU A 179 -11.77 -6.36 -9.10
N CYS A 180 -10.60 -6.78 -8.61
CA CYS A 180 -9.65 -5.86 -7.97
C CYS A 180 -9.16 -4.78 -8.96
N SER A 181 -8.89 -5.16 -10.21
CA SER A 181 -8.55 -4.22 -11.29
C SER A 181 -9.66 -3.22 -11.60
N LEU A 182 -10.93 -3.57 -11.38
CA LEU A 182 -12.05 -2.65 -11.54
C LEU A 182 -12.13 -1.64 -10.39
N ILE A 183 -11.78 -2.05 -9.16
CA ILE A 183 -11.80 -1.23 -7.95
C ILE A 183 -10.39 -0.69 -7.65
N PHE A 184 -9.63 -0.30 -8.68
CA PHE A 184 -8.22 0.09 -8.56
C PHE A 184 -7.99 1.42 -7.83
N PHE A 185 -9.03 2.23 -7.67
CA PHE A 185 -8.92 3.59 -7.14
C PHE A 185 -8.64 3.60 -5.62
N ASP A 186 -8.96 2.53 -4.89
CA ASP A 186 -8.71 2.43 -3.45
C ASP A 186 -8.37 0.98 -3.03
N ASP A 187 -7.23 0.83 -2.35
CA ASP A 187 -6.66 -0.44 -1.93
C ASP A 187 -7.41 -1.06 -0.75
N TYR A 188 -7.97 -0.27 0.16
CA TYR A 188 -8.78 -0.81 1.26
C TYR A 188 -10.15 -1.31 0.79
N SER A 189 -10.79 -0.54 -0.08
CA SER A 189 -12.10 -0.83 -0.68
C SER A 189 -12.04 -2.10 -1.50
N SER A 190 -11.04 -2.21 -2.38
CA SER A 190 -10.85 -3.42 -3.18
C SER A 190 -10.62 -4.65 -2.30
N VAL A 191 -9.82 -4.53 -1.23
CA VAL A 191 -9.58 -5.65 -0.32
C VAL A 191 -10.82 -6.06 0.46
N LEU A 192 -11.56 -5.09 1.01
CA LEU A 192 -12.78 -5.36 1.76
C LEU A 192 -13.86 -5.92 0.85
N ILE A 193 -14.11 -5.30 -0.29
CA ILE A 193 -15.16 -5.70 -1.22
C ILE A 193 -14.86 -7.08 -1.79
N VAL A 194 -13.71 -7.28 -2.43
CA VAL A 194 -13.39 -8.55 -3.07
C VAL A 194 -13.17 -9.65 -2.03
N GLY A 195 -12.48 -9.32 -0.94
CA GLY A 195 -12.15 -10.26 0.12
C GLY A 195 -13.37 -10.84 0.83
N THR A 196 -14.35 -10.03 1.22
CA THR A 196 -15.57 -10.56 1.88
C THR A 196 -16.51 -11.25 0.91
N SER A 197 -16.64 -10.71 -0.31
CA SER A 197 -17.59 -11.18 -1.33
C SER A 197 -17.18 -12.50 -1.95
N MET A 198 -15.89 -12.64 -2.29
CA MET A 198 -15.41 -13.79 -3.07
C MET A 198 -14.93 -14.95 -2.18
N ARG A 199 -14.83 -14.77 -0.87
CA ARG A 199 -14.27 -15.76 0.05
C ARG A 199 -14.96 -17.12 -0.07
N GLU A 200 -16.29 -17.15 -0.05
CA GLU A 200 -17.04 -18.40 -0.13
C GLU A 200 -17.01 -19.02 -1.54
N ALA A 201 -17.09 -18.17 -2.57
CA ALA A 201 -17.03 -18.61 -3.96
C ALA A 201 -15.68 -19.25 -4.32
N ILE A 202 -14.58 -18.66 -3.85
CA ILE A 202 -13.22 -19.16 -4.07
C ILE A 202 -12.93 -20.40 -3.22
N ALA A 203 -13.42 -20.43 -1.98
CA ALA A 203 -13.31 -21.62 -1.13
C ALA A 203 -14.02 -22.84 -1.76
N ALA A 204 -15.15 -22.64 -2.44
CA ALA A 204 -15.85 -23.70 -3.16
C ALA A 204 -15.05 -24.30 -4.33
N LEU A 205 -14.08 -23.55 -4.86
CA LEU A 205 -13.15 -24.01 -5.91
C LEU A 205 -11.92 -24.74 -5.37
N GLY A 206 -11.83 -24.97 -4.05
CA GLY A 206 -10.67 -25.61 -3.42
C GLY A 206 -9.43 -24.72 -3.42
N VAL A 207 -9.59 -23.40 -3.43
CA VAL A 207 -8.47 -22.46 -3.30
C VAL A 207 -8.33 -22.04 -1.83
N PRO A 208 -7.12 -22.07 -1.24
CA PRO A 208 -6.91 -21.64 0.13
C PRO A 208 -7.19 -20.14 0.29
N SER A 209 -7.76 -19.77 1.43
CA SER A 209 -8.11 -18.38 1.76
C SER A 209 -6.91 -17.44 1.76
N GLU A 210 -5.73 -17.97 2.04
CA GLU A 210 -4.45 -17.28 2.10
C GLU A 210 -4.00 -16.84 0.71
N ARG A 211 -4.26 -17.67 -0.32
CA ARG A 211 -3.97 -17.31 -1.72
C ARG A 211 -4.90 -16.20 -2.21
N LEU A 212 -6.18 -16.25 -1.81
CA LEU A 212 -7.12 -15.16 -2.09
C LEU A 212 -6.69 -13.86 -1.40
N ALA A 213 -6.34 -13.93 -0.11
CA ALA A 213 -5.90 -12.77 0.67
C ALA A 213 -4.63 -12.14 0.07
N LEU A 214 -3.66 -12.96 -0.34
CA LEU A 214 -2.46 -12.49 -1.02
C LEU A 214 -2.80 -11.81 -2.34
N LEU A 215 -3.62 -12.44 -3.18
CA LEU A 215 -4.02 -11.90 -4.48
C LEU A 215 -4.67 -10.52 -4.31
N VAL A 216 -5.70 -10.46 -3.45
CA VAL A 216 -6.54 -9.29 -3.26
C VAL A 216 -5.74 -8.13 -2.65
N HIS A 217 -4.90 -8.40 -1.65
CA HIS A 217 -4.02 -7.39 -1.06
C HIS A 217 -2.99 -6.86 -2.06
N THR A 218 -2.31 -7.76 -2.78
CA THR A 218 -1.25 -7.37 -3.72
C THR A 218 -1.84 -6.57 -4.89
N MET A 219 -2.95 -7.02 -5.47
CA MET A 219 -3.64 -6.29 -6.55
C MET A 219 -4.09 -4.91 -6.10
N GLY A 220 -4.75 -4.81 -4.94
CA GLY A 220 -5.24 -3.53 -4.41
C GLY A 220 -4.11 -2.50 -4.28
N VAL A 221 -3.01 -2.88 -3.62
CA VAL A 221 -1.85 -1.98 -3.41
C VAL A 221 -1.16 -1.62 -4.73
N VAL A 222 -0.92 -2.60 -5.60
CA VAL A 222 -0.16 -2.40 -6.85
C VAL A 222 -0.91 -1.52 -7.83
N LEU A 223 -2.21 -1.77 -8.02
CA LEU A 223 -3.04 -1.00 -8.94
C LEU A 223 -3.26 0.43 -8.43
N ALA A 224 -3.51 0.60 -7.14
CA ALA A 224 -3.63 1.93 -6.53
C ALA A 224 -2.30 2.71 -6.60
N SER A 225 -1.15 2.03 -6.57
CA SER A 225 0.18 2.66 -6.66
C SER A 225 0.57 3.12 -8.07
N VAL A 226 0.05 2.47 -9.12
CA VAL A 226 0.35 2.79 -10.53
C VAL A 226 -0.67 3.76 -11.10
N SER A 227 -1.91 3.73 -10.60
CA SER A 227 -2.98 4.60 -11.08
C SER A 227 -2.68 6.07 -10.76
N PRO A 228 -2.84 6.99 -11.74
CA PRO A 228 -2.72 8.43 -11.51
C PRO A 228 -3.87 8.99 -10.66
N VAL A 229 -5.00 8.26 -10.61
CA VAL A 229 -6.17 8.60 -9.81
C VAL A 229 -6.39 7.46 -8.82
N SER A 230 -5.90 7.65 -7.59
CA SER A 230 -6.05 6.70 -6.49
C SER A 230 -6.08 7.39 -5.14
N SER A 231 -6.44 6.64 -4.09
CA SER A 231 -6.43 7.09 -2.69
C SER A 231 -5.06 7.62 -2.23
N TRP A 232 -3.97 7.17 -2.85
CA TRP A 232 -2.60 7.60 -2.52
C TRP A 232 -2.09 8.75 -3.39
N ALA A 233 -2.76 9.07 -4.51
CA ALA A 233 -2.28 10.07 -5.46
C ALA A 233 -2.16 11.46 -4.81
N GLY A 234 -3.15 11.90 -4.04
CA GLY A 234 -3.14 13.20 -3.37
C GLY A 234 -1.97 13.38 -2.40
N LEU A 235 -1.71 12.37 -1.55
CA LEU A 235 -0.59 12.38 -0.61
C LEU A 235 0.77 12.40 -1.34
N GLN A 236 0.91 11.64 -2.43
CA GLN A 236 2.13 11.63 -3.23
C GLN A 236 2.39 12.98 -3.90
N ILE A 237 1.36 13.58 -4.49
CA ILE A 237 1.45 14.91 -5.12
C ILE A 237 1.82 15.97 -4.08
N GLY A 238 1.23 15.90 -2.88
CA GLY A 238 1.56 16.80 -1.76
C GLY A 238 3.04 16.68 -1.34
N TYR A 239 3.56 15.46 -1.18
CA TYR A 239 4.97 15.25 -0.84
C TYR A 239 5.93 15.69 -1.95
N VAL A 240 5.62 15.37 -3.20
CA VAL A 240 6.42 15.81 -4.35
C VAL A 240 6.40 17.33 -4.44
N GLY A 241 5.23 17.97 -4.29
CA GLY A 241 5.10 19.42 -4.32
C GLY A 241 5.87 20.12 -3.19
N ALA A 242 5.83 19.58 -1.98
CA ALA A 242 6.62 20.09 -0.85
C ALA A 242 8.13 20.02 -1.15
N LEU A 243 8.61 18.92 -1.73
CA LEU A 243 10.02 18.76 -2.10
C LEU A 243 10.42 19.67 -3.27
N LEU A 244 9.60 19.79 -4.31
CA LEU A 244 9.86 20.67 -5.45
C LEU A 244 10.00 22.13 -5.02
N LYS A 245 9.14 22.59 -4.10
CA LYS A 245 9.24 23.93 -3.49
C LYS A 245 10.56 24.10 -2.72
N GLN A 246 11.00 23.09 -1.97
CA GLN A 246 12.26 23.15 -1.22
C GLN A 246 13.50 23.25 -2.12
N ILE A 247 13.49 22.58 -3.28
CA ILE A 247 14.63 22.61 -4.22
C ILE A 247 14.54 23.76 -5.25
N GLY A 248 13.47 24.56 -5.22
CA GLY A 248 13.25 25.67 -6.16
C GLY A 248 12.92 25.23 -7.59
N ALA A 249 12.47 23.99 -7.79
CA ALA A 249 12.07 23.49 -9.11
C ALA A 249 10.65 23.95 -9.46
N VAL A 250 10.44 24.38 -10.71
CA VAL A 250 9.16 24.92 -11.21
C VAL A 250 8.32 23.84 -11.92
N ASP A 251 8.62 22.56 -11.68
CA ASP A 251 7.89 21.46 -12.29
C ASP A 251 6.49 21.30 -11.67
N ASP A 252 5.53 20.86 -12.49
CA ASP A 252 4.20 20.49 -12.02
C ASP A 252 4.28 19.22 -11.14
N PRO A 253 3.89 19.28 -9.85
CA PRO A 253 3.96 18.14 -8.93
C PRO A 253 3.19 16.92 -9.42
N PHE A 254 2.10 17.12 -10.17
CA PHE A 254 1.32 16.03 -10.73
C PHE A 254 2.09 15.30 -11.84
N LEU A 255 2.61 16.03 -12.84
CA LEU A 255 3.43 15.44 -13.90
C LEU A 255 4.70 14.78 -13.35
N ALA A 256 5.35 15.38 -12.35
CA ALA A 256 6.49 14.79 -11.67
C ALA A 256 6.12 13.44 -11.01
N ALA A 257 5.01 13.40 -10.28
CA ALA A 257 4.51 12.18 -9.65
C ALA A 257 4.15 11.10 -10.68
N VAL A 258 3.48 11.43 -11.78
CA VAL A 258 3.14 10.48 -12.86
C VAL A 258 4.40 9.96 -13.55
N SER A 259 5.39 10.83 -13.81
CA SER A 259 6.65 10.44 -14.43
C SER A 259 7.45 9.42 -13.59
N SER A 260 7.24 9.44 -12.27
CA SER A 260 7.89 8.55 -11.31
C SER A 260 7.40 7.10 -11.42
N VAL A 261 6.23 6.86 -12.02
CA VAL A 261 5.65 5.51 -12.19
C VAL A 261 6.60 4.57 -12.91
N ARG A 262 7.39 5.08 -13.86
CA ARG A 262 8.39 4.30 -14.59
C ARG A 262 9.49 3.71 -13.71
N TYR A 263 9.75 4.33 -12.55
CA TYR A 263 10.74 3.89 -11.57
C TYR A 263 10.13 3.05 -10.45
N ARG A 264 8.82 2.79 -10.48
CA ARG A 264 8.11 1.95 -9.50
C ARG A 264 8.26 0.48 -9.87
N PHE A 265 9.47 -0.04 -9.70
CA PHE A 265 9.80 -1.43 -10.06
C PHE A 265 8.91 -2.46 -9.36
N PHE A 266 8.67 -2.32 -8.06
CA PHE A 266 7.86 -3.29 -7.32
C PHE A 266 6.42 -3.42 -7.86
N PRO A 267 5.63 -2.34 -7.99
CA PRO A 267 4.29 -2.44 -8.59
C PRO A 267 4.31 -2.99 -10.02
N LEU A 268 5.24 -2.55 -10.87
CA LEU A 268 5.33 -3.01 -12.25
C LEU A 268 5.62 -4.52 -12.32
N PHE A 269 6.56 -5.01 -11.52
CA PHE A 269 6.87 -6.44 -11.46
C PHE A 269 5.75 -7.26 -10.86
N ALA A 270 5.10 -6.78 -9.80
CA ALA A 270 3.99 -7.47 -9.17
C ALA A 270 2.78 -7.56 -10.12
N LEU A 271 2.50 -6.51 -10.89
CA LEU A 271 1.43 -6.48 -11.89
C LEU A 271 1.65 -7.53 -13.01
N ALA A 272 2.91 -7.82 -13.36
CA ALA A 272 3.23 -8.87 -14.32
C ALA A 272 3.29 -10.27 -13.68
N ALA A 273 3.89 -10.39 -12.50
CA ALA A 273 4.10 -11.66 -11.81
C ALA A 273 2.80 -12.29 -11.31
N LEU A 274 1.82 -11.48 -10.88
CA LEU A 274 0.60 -12.00 -10.27
C LEU A 274 -0.33 -12.68 -11.29
N PRO A 275 -0.68 -12.08 -12.45
CA PRO A 275 -1.41 -12.79 -13.52
C PRO A 275 -0.66 -14.03 -13.99
N LEU A 276 0.67 -13.96 -14.11
CA LEU A 276 1.50 -15.09 -14.48
C LEU A 276 1.41 -16.24 -13.46
N SER A 277 1.38 -15.92 -12.16
CA SER A 277 1.19 -16.89 -11.06
C SER A 277 -0.20 -17.56 -11.10
N ILE A 278 -1.23 -16.83 -11.54
CA ILE A 278 -2.59 -17.36 -11.71
C ILE A 278 -2.60 -18.33 -12.90
N LEU A 279 -2.00 -17.95 -14.03
CA LEU A 279 -1.93 -18.75 -15.26
C LEU A 279 -1.14 -20.05 -15.05
N LEU A 280 0.04 -19.96 -14.44
CA LEU A 280 0.92 -21.11 -14.16
C LEU A 280 0.40 -22.00 -13.02
N GLN A 281 -0.56 -21.53 -12.23
CA GLN A 281 -1.01 -22.14 -10.96
C GLN A 281 0.09 -22.40 -9.94
N LYS A 282 1.30 -21.90 -10.18
CA LYS A 282 2.42 -22.01 -9.25
C LYS A 282 2.36 -20.85 -8.27
N ASP A 283 2.18 -21.19 -7.00
CA ASP A 283 2.33 -20.23 -5.92
C ASP A 283 3.81 -19.87 -5.75
N LEU A 284 4.11 -18.57 -5.80
CA LEU A 284 5.43 -18.05 -5.52
C LEU A 284 5.61 -17.98 -3.99
N GLY A 285 6.59 -18.72 -3.45
CA GLY A 285 6.96 -18.66 -2.03
C GLY A 285 6.31 -19.72 -1.12
N PRO A 286 6.13 -19.43 0.20
CA PRO A 286 5.74 -20.42 1.21
C PRO A 286 4.33 -21.03 1.03
N LEU A 287 3.50 -20.41 0.19
CA LEU A 287 2.15 -20.86 -0.14
C LEU A 287 2.13 -22.17 -0.95
N GLY A 288 3.25 -22.55 -1.58
CA GLY A 288 3.37 -23.84 -2.27
C GLY A 288 3.52 -25.05 -1.34
N ARG A 289 3.47 -24.86 -0.01
CA ARG A 289 3.62 -25.96 0.95
C ARG A 289 2.34 -26.80 1.06
N PRO A 290 2.45 -28.11 1.34
CA PRO A 290 1.30 -29.00 1.49
C PRO A 290 0.31 -28.54 2.58
N GLU A 291 0.80 -27.76 3.55
CA GLU A 291 0.07 -27.18 4.67
C GLU A 291 -1.08 -26.26 4.23
N PHE A 292 -0.93 -25.61 3.07
CA PHE A 292 -1.90 -24.67 2.50
C PHE A 292 -2.82 -25.33 1.47
N LYS A 293 -2.87 -26.67 1.40
CA LYS A 293 -3.87 -27.38 0.59
C LYS A 293 -5.29 -27.04 1.06
N PRO A 294 -6.27 -27.02 0.14
CA PRO A 294 -7.66 -26.78 0.50
C PRO A 294 -8.09 -27.71 1.62
N ARG A 295 -8.36 -27.13 2.79
CA ARG A 295 -9.13 -27.81 3.82
C ARG A 295 -10.53 -28.03 3.26
N GLN A 296 -11.03 -29.26 3.37
CA GLN A 296 -12.43 -29.55 3.07
C GLN A 296 -13.32 -28.46 3.71
N PRO A 297 -14.38 -28.01 3.02
CA PRO A 297 -15.22 -26.95 3.50
C PRO A 297 -15.74 -27.34 4.88
N ARG A 298 -15.18 -26.72 5.94
CA ARG A 298 -15.74 -26.81 7.27
C ARG A 298 -17.16 -26.29 7.14
N SER A 299 -18.14 -27.16 7.34
CA SER A 299 -19.54 -26.77 7.43
C SER A 299 -19.60 -25.58 8.37
N SER A 300 -20.07 -24.42 7.87
CA SER A 300 -20.14 -23.24 8.72
C SER A 300 -21.01 -23.59 9.95
N PRO A 301 -20.67 -23.11 11.16
CA PRO A 301 -21.51 -23.34 12.33
C PRO A 301 -22.96 -22.91 12.07
N ARG A 302 -23.15 -21.88 11.23
CA ARG A 302 -24.45 -21.39 10.76
C ARG A 302 -25.22 -22.41 9.91
N ARG A 303 -24.58 -23.05 8.93
CA ARG A 303 -25.17 -24.11 8.11
C ARG A 303 -25.46 -25.39 8.91
N THR A 304 -24.68 -25.64 9.95
CA THR A 304 -24.89 -26.76 10.87
C THR A 304 -26.05 -26.47 11.83
N ALA A 305 -26.19 -25.23 12.28
CA ALA A 305 -27.33 -24.78 13.09
C ALA A 305 -28.64 -24.77 12.29
N GLU A 306 -28.63 -24.28 11.04
CA GLU A 306 -29.81 -24.33 10.15
C GLU A 306 -30.22 -25.76 9.80
N ARG A 307 -29.25 -26.66 9.50
CA ARG A 307 -29.55 -28.09 9.28
C ARG A 307 -30.05 -28.81 10.53
N ARG A 308 -29.57 -28.45 11.73
CA ARG A 308 -30.09 -28.99 12.99
C ARG A 308 -31.49 -28.46 13.29
N ALA A 309 -31.77 -27.19 12.98
CA ALA A 309 -33.10 -26.60 13.13
C ALA A 309 -34.10 -27.19 12.13
N GLN A 310 -33.70 -27.46 10.88
CA GLN A 310 -34.54 -28.11 9.88
C GLN A 310 -34.76 -29.60 10.19
N GLY A 311 -33.73 -30.33 10.62
CA GLY A 311 -33.86 -31.75 10.98
C GLY A 311 -34.64 -32.02 12.28
N GLN A 312 -34.81 -31.03 13.15
CA GLN A 312 -35.66 -31.14 14.35
C GLN A 312 -37.13 -30.78 14.11
N GLY A 313 -37.46 -30.17 12.96
CA GLY A 313 -38.84 -29.87 12.57
C GLY A 313 -39.58 -31.05 11.94
N GLU A 314 -38.87 -31.94 11.23
CA GLU A 314 -39.48 -33.11 10.56
C GLU A 314 -39.73 -34.29 11.50
N GLY A 315 -38.97 -34.45 12.59
CA GLY A 315 -39.11 -35.57 13.53
C GLY A 315 -40.18 -35.42 14.61
N ARG A 316 -41.08 -34.43 14.50
CA ARG A 316 -42.15 -34.16 15.49
C ARG A 316 -43.56 -34.20 14.91
N ALA A 317 -43.70 -34.65 13.66
CA ALA A 317 -44.97 -34.72 12.92
C ALA A 317 -45.37 -36.16 12.52
N GLU A 318 -44.79 -37.18 13.16
CA GLU A 318 -45.26 -38.57 13.10
C GLU A 318 -45.72 -39.05 14.48
#